data_AF-A0A4Q6ANX7-F1
#
_entry.id   AF-A0A4Q6ANX7-F1
#
_cell.length_a   1.000
_cell.length_b   1.000
_cell.length_c   1.000
_cell.angle_alpha   90.00
_cell.angle_beta   90.00
_cell.angle_gamma   90.00
#
_symmetry.space_group_name_H-M   'P 1'
#
loop_
_entity.id
_entity.type
_entity.pdbx_description
1 polymer ?
#
loop_
_entity_poly.entity_id
_entity_poly.type
_entity_poly.pdbx_seq_one_letter_code
_entity_poly.pdbx_strand_id
1 'polypeptide(L)'
;MTFAGLVGLYLLTALVLSGIAVEKEAGPEEMVIYIKTNGVHTDIVMPVRNVDIDWSREFRFSHTALTDTAVNWLGVGWGDKGFYLETPEWKDLKARVAFNAAFGLGNTAIHATYYKSIRESASCRRLMISREQYRRLINYISNSLERDSLGQAQHIVTDANYGNSDAFYEAVGS
;
A
#
# COMPACT_ATOMS: atom_id res chain seq x y z
N MET A 1 -36.83 5.29 -3.33
CA MET A 1 -35.64 5.24 -2.44
C MET A 1 -35.07 6.65 -2.38
N THR A 2 -35.03 7.28 -1.20
CA THR A 2 -34.51 8.65 -1.05
C THR A 2 -32.98 8.64 -0.94
N PHE A 3 -32.30 9.76 -1.22
CA PHE A 3 -30.85 9.89 -1.05
C PHE A 3 -30.38 9.49 0.36
N ALA A 4 -31.11 9.93 1.39
CA ALA A 4 -30.84 9.52 2.78
C ALA A 4 -30.99 8.01 2.99
N GLY A 5 -31.96 7.36 2.33
CA GLY A 5 -32.13 5.90 2.37
C GLY A 5 -30.95 5.16 1.73
N LEU A 6 -30.40 5.68 0.64
CA LEU A 6 -29.19 5.14 -0.01
C LEU A 6 -27.96 5.26 0.89
N VAL A 7 -27.74 6.42 1.51
CA VAL A 7 -26.64 6.64 2.45
C VAL A 7 -26.77 5.70 3.66
N GLY A 8 -27.98 5.59 4.22
CA GLY A 8 -28.24 4.69 5.34
C GLY A 8 -27.98 3.22 4.99
N LEU A 9 -28.43 2.78 3.81
CA LEU A 9 -28.17 1.42 3.32
C LEU A 9 -26.67 1.18 3.14
N TYR A 10 -25.95 2.10 2.50
CA TYR A 10 -24.51 1.99 2.32
C TYR A 10 -23.76 1.85 3.65
N LEU A 11 -24.06 2.72 4.62
CA LEU A 11 -23.41 2.67 5.94
C LEU A 11 -23.73 1.38 6.69
N LEU A 12 -24.98 0.89 6.61
CA LEU A 12 -25.37 -0.37 7.22
C LEU A 12 -24.64 -1.55 6.57
N THR A 13 -24.57 -1.59 5.23
CA THR A 13 -23.84 -2.63 4.50
C THR A 13 -22.36 -2.59 4.85
N ALA A 14 -21.73 -1.41 4.86
CA ALA A 14 -20.33 -1.27 5.25
C ALA A 14 -20.10 -1.76 6.69
N LEU A 15 -20.95 -1.38 7.63
CA LEU A 15 -20.85 -1.82 9.03
C LEU A 15 -20.98 -3.33 9.18
N VAL A 16 -22.00 -3.93 8.56
CA VAL A 16 -22.26 -5.37 8.67
C VAL A 16 -21.16 -6.17 7.97
N LEU A 17 -20.80 -5.82 6.74
CA LEU A 17 -19.81 -6.58 5.97
C LEU A 17 -18.38 -6.41 6.52
N SER A 18 -18.03 -5.24 7.07
CA SER A 18 -16.71 -5.04 7.68
C SER A 18 -16.46 -5.92 8.91
N GLY A 19 -17.52 -6.39 9.59
CA GLY A 19 -17.42 -7.28 10.74
C GLY A 19 -17.28 -8.77 10.38
N ILE A 20 -17.50 -9.15 9.12
CA ILE A 20 -17.41 -10.54 8.68
C ILE A 20 -15.96 -10.84 8.32
N ALA A 21 -15.23 -11.44 9.27
CA ALA A 21 -13.86 -11.89 9.02
C ALA A 21 -13.83 -13.09 8.07
N VAL A 22 -12.78 -13.17 7.25
CA VAL A 22 -12.47 -14.35 6.43
C VAL A 22 -11.51 -15.24 7.21
N GLU A 23 -11.65 -16.55 7.08
CA GLU A 23 -10.72 -17.51 7.67
C GLU A 23 -9.31 -17.31 7.11
N LYS A 24 -8.30 -17.45 7.98
CA LYS A 24 -6.89 -17.44 7.56
C LYS A 24 -6.66 -18.64 6.63
N GLU A 25 -6.09 -18.39 5.47
CA GLU A 25 -5.61 -19.47 4.59
C GLU A 25 -4.54 -20.29 5.33
N ALA A 26 -4.75 -21.60 5.38
CA ALA A 26 -3.83 -22.52 6.05
C ALA A 26 -2.46 -22.55 5.35
N GLY A 27 -1.40 -22.63 6.15
CA GLY A 27 -0.02 -22.70 5.67
C GLY A 27 0.98 -22.64 6.82
N PRO A 28 2.24 -23.02 6.59
CA PRO A 28 3.28 -22.90 7.59
C PRO A 28 3.61 -21.43 7.89
N GLU A 29 4.08 -21.15 9.10
CA GLU A 29 4.44 -19.81 9.56
C GLU A 29 5.93 -19.54 9.36
N GLU A 30 6.31 -19.17 8.13
CA GLU A 30 7.72 -19.12 7.72
C GLU A 30 8.27 -17.69 7.62
N MET A 31 7.42 -16.73 7.29
CA MET A 31 7.83 -15.34 7.08
C MET A 31 6.97 -14.36 7.86
N VAL A 32 7.63 -13.35 8.44
CA VAL A 32 6.98 -12.22 9.09
C VAL A 32 6.68 -11.14 8.05
N ILE A 33 5.43 -10.68 8.02
CA ILE A 33 5.03 -9.40 7.43
C ILE A 33 4.24 -8.60 8.46
N TYR A 34 3.98 -7.33 8.18
CA TYR A 34 3.08 -6.51 8.99
C TYR A 34 2.04 -5.83 8.12
N ILE A 35 0.88 -5.53 8.70
CA ILE A 35 -0.09 -4.61 8.14
C ILE A 35 -0.01 -3.33 8.96
N LYS A 36 0.31 -2.21 8.30
CA LYS A 36 0.49 -0.92 8.96
C LYS A 36 -0.42 0.13 8.33
N THR A 37 -1.14 0.89 9.15
CA THR A 37 -2.00 1.99 8.68
C THR A 37 -1.64 3.31 9.35
N ASN A 38 -1.84 4.42 8.64
CA ASN A 38 -1.84 5.77 9.22
C ASN A 38 -3.26 6.31 9.46
N GLY A 39 -4.30 5.48 9.25
CA GLY A 39 -5.72 5.85 9.32
C GLY A 39 -6.34 6.26 7.98
N VAL A 40 -5.53 6.62 6.98
CA VAL A 40 -5.95 6.93 5.60
C VAL A 40 -5.52 5.79 4.67
N HIS A 41 -4.24 5.45 4.74
CA HIS A 41 -3.56 4.45 3.91
C HIS A 41 -3.21 3.22 4.73
N THR A 42 -3.14 2.07 4.07
CA THR A 42 -2.72 0.80 4.67
C THR A 42 -1.68 0.14 3.78
N ASP A 43 -0.55 -0.21 4.39
CA ASP A 43 0.59 -0.82 3.73
C ASP A 43 0.82 -2.24 4.24
N ILE A 44 1.29 -3.09 3.34
CA ILE A 44 1.91 -4.37 3.69
C ILE A 44 3.40 -4.15 3.86
N VAL A 45 3.92 -4.39 5.06
CA VAL A 45 5.33 -4.23 5.40
C VAL A 45 6.05 -5.56 5.34
N MET A 46 7.12 -5.62 4.57
CA MET A 46 7.87 -6.82 4.24
C MET A 46 9.38 -6.58 4.44
N PRO A 47 10.20 -7.64 4.59
CA PRO A 47 11.65 -7.49 4.56
C PRO A 47 12.10 -6.89 3.22
N VAL A 48 13.02 -5.91 3.23
CA VAL A 48 13.54 -5.30 2.00
C VAL A 48 14.22 -6.35 1.11
N ARG A 49 14.93 -7.30 1.72
CA ARG A 49 15.63 -8.38 1.03
C ARG A 49 15.42 -9.71 1.73
N ASN A 50 15.24 -10.76 0.96
CA ASN A 50 15.29 -12.15 1.40
C ASN A 50 15.70 -13.05 0.23
N VAL A 51 15.58 -14.37 0.42
CA VAL A 51 15.96 -15.37 -0.59
C VAL A 51 15.07 -15.38 -1.84
N ASP A 52 13.83 -14.86 -1.74
CA ASP A 52 12.88 -14.86 -2.86
C ASP A 52 12.88 -13.54 -3.65
N ILE A 53 13.24 -12.41 -3.01
CA ILE A 53 13.28 -11.10 -3.67
C ILE A 53 14.24 -10.11 -3.00
N ASP A 54 14.78 -9.20 -3.82
CA ASP A 54 15.39 -7.94 -3.38
C ASP A 54 14.53 -6.77 -3.87
N TRP A 55 13.70 -6.22 -2.99
CA TRP A 55 12.80 -5.12 -3.31
C TRP A 55 13.53 -3.82 -3.67
N SER A 56 14.80 -3.67 -3.26
CA SER A 56 15.58 -2.47 -3.61
C SER A 56 15.87 -2.33 -5.10
N ARG A 57 15.60 -3.38 -5.89
CA ARG A 57 15.72 -3.38 -7.35
C ARG A 57 14.49 -2.79 -8.04
N GLU A 58 13.30 -2.97 -7.45
CA GLU A 58 12.03 -2.42 -7.94
C GLU A 58 11.80 -1.02 -7.36
N PHE A 59 11.92 -0.90 -6.04
CA PHE A 59 11.81 0.35 -5.31
C PHE A 59 13.22 0.83 -4.97
N ARG A 60 13.70 1.89 -5.62
CA ARG A 60 15.10 2.32 -5.44
C ARG A 60 15.21 3.30 -4.29
N PHE A 61 16.23 3.16 -3.45
CA PHE A 61 16.54 4.15 -2.42
C PHE A 61 16.79 5.55 -3.00
N SER A 62 17.34 5.64 -4.22
CA SER A 62 17.56 6.91 -4.93
C SER A 62 16.28 7.65 -5.31
N HIS A 63 15.12 7.00 -5.22
CA HIS A 63 13.81 7.63 -5.42
C HIS A 63 13.25 8.22 -4.12
N THR A 64 13.90 7.97 -2.99
CA THR A 64 13.54 8.53 -1.68
C THR A 64 14.52 9.64 -1.31
N ALA A 65 14.19 10.42 -0.28
CA ALA A 65 15.09 11.40 0.32
C ALA A 65 15.97 10.83 1.45
N LEU A 66 16.12 9.49 1.52
CA LEU A 66 16.94 8.84 2.54
C LEU A 66 18.42 9.13 2.33
N THR A 67 19.09 9.44 3.43
CA THR A 67 20.56 9.53 3.51
C THR A 67 21.18 8.24 4.05
N ASP A 68 20.47 7.49 4.90
CA ASP A 68 20.87 6.18 5.44
C ASP A 68 20.05 5.06 4.78
N THR A 69 20.71 4.20 4.02
CA THR A 69 20.09 3.04 3.35
C THR A 69 20.13 1.76 4.21
N ALA A 70 20.57 1.84 5.47
CA ALA A 70 20.53 0.72 6.42
C ALA A 70 19.10 0.49 6.97
N VAL A 71 18.17 0.23 6.04
CA VAL A 71 16.75 -0.08 6.30
C VAL A 71 16.47 -1.55 6.04
N ASN A 72 15.61 -2.14 6.87
CA ASN A 72 15.35 -3.58 6.86
C ASN A 72 13.95 -3.93 6.37
N TRP A 73 13.03 -2.97 6.41
CA TRP A 73 11.62 -3.17 6.09
C TRP A 73 11.15 -2.18 5.01
N LEU A 74 10.23 -2.64 4.18
CA LEU A 74 9.55 -1.87 3.14
C LEU A 74 8.05 -2.05 3.33
N GLY A 75 7.33 -0.94 3.52
CA GLY A 75 5.88 -0.86 3.38
C GLY A 75 5.52 -0.61 1.92
N VAL A 76 4.55 -1.36 1.40
CA VAL A 76 3.96 -1.16 0.08
C VAL A 76 2.45 -0.99 0.22
N GLY A 77 1.94 0.13 -0.26
CA GLY A 77 0.52 0.42 -0.45
C GLY A 77 0.17 0.52 -1.93
N TRP A 78 -1.07 0.21 -2.30
CA TRP A 78 -1.58 0.22 -3.68
C TRP A 78 -3.00 0.80 -3.68
N GLY A 79 -3.30 1.70 -4.63
CA GLY A 79 -4.60 2.36 -4.68
C GLY A 79 -4.62 3.63 -5.55
N ASP A 80 -5.66 4.45 -5.39
CA ASP A 80 -5.85 5.66 -6.21
C ASP A 80 -4.70 6.67 -6.03
N LYS A 81 -4.11 7.08 -7.15
CA LYS A 81 -2.98 8.00 -7.23
C LYS A 81 -3.31 9.38 -6.66
N GLY A 82 -4.52 9.88 -6.90
CA GLY A 82 -4.98 11.14 -6.33
C GLY A 82 -5.07 11.07 -4.82
N PHE A 83 -5.56 9.95 -4.27
CA PHE A 83 -5.63 9.72 -2.84
C PHE A 83 -4.24 9.69 -2.19
N TYR A 84 -3.28 9.00 -2.81
CA TYR A 84 -1.90 8.99 -2.33
C TYR A 84 -1.24 10.38 -2.39
N LEU A 85 -1.31 11.06 -3.54
CA LEU A 85 -0.55 12.29 -3.76
C LEU A 85 -1.22 13.54 -3.19
N GLU A 86 -2.55 13.55 -3.04
CA GLU A 86 -3.29 14.72 -2.56
C GLU A 86 -3.92 14.53 -1.18
N THR A 87 -3.94 13.32 -0.61
CA THR A 87 -4.54 13.04 0.71
C THR A 87 -3.58 12.30 1.66
N PRO A 88 -2.51 12.95 2.15
CA PRO A 88 -1.66 12.38 3.22
C PRO A 88 -2.45 12.13 4.51
N GLU A 89 -3.27 13.10 4.91
CA GLU A 89 -4.15 13.05 6.07
C GLU A 89 -5.60 13.32 5.66
N TRP A 90 -6.57 12.87 6.47
CA TRP A 90 -8.01 13.09 6.19
C TRP A 90 -8.40 14.57 6.05
N LYS A 91 -7.66 15.49 6.68
CA LYS A 91 -7.89 16.94 6.56
C LYS A 91 -7.56 17.48 5.15
N ASP A 92 -6.75 16.76 4.39
CA ASP A 92 -6.30 17.15 3.05
C ASP A 92 -7.25 16.64 1.95
N LEU A 93 -8.25 15.83 2.33
CA LEU A 93 -9.19 15.22 1.40
C LEU A 93 -10.01 16.27 0.65
N LYS A 94 -9.85 16.29 -0.68
CA LYS A 94 -10.67 17.11 -1.57
C LYS A 94 -11.85 16.31 -2.11
N ALA A 95 -13.01 16.96 -2.21
CA ALA A 95 -14.22 16.32 -2.76
C ALA A 95 -14.01 15.73 -4.16
N ARG A 96 -13.20 16.38 -5.00
CA ARG A 96 -12.81 15.87 -6.34
C ARG A 96 -12.03 14.55 -6.25
N VAL A 97 -11.09 14.45 -5.31
CA VAL A 97 -10.27 13.23 -5.13
C VAL A 97 -11.16 12.10 -4.64
N ALA A 98 -12.02 12.36 -3.64
CA ALA A 98 -13.00 11.38 -3.16
C ALA A 98 -13.94 10.90 -4.28
N PHE A 99 -14.44 11.81 -5.11
CA PHE A 99 -15.31 11.47 -6.24
C PHE A 99 -14.57 10.61 -7.27
N ASN A 100 -13.38 11.03 -7.70
CA ASN A 100 -12.61 10.27 -8.68
C ASN A 100 -12.28 8.86 -8.20
N ALA A 101 -11.84 8.72 -6.94
CA ALA A 101 -11.54 7.43 -6.34
C ALA A 101 -12.80 6.55 -6.20
N ALA A 102 -13.93 7.11 -5.75
CA ALA A 102 -15.17 6.35 -5.57
C ALA A 102 -15.76 5.81 -6.89
N PHE A 103 -15.47 6.46 -8.01
CA PHE A 103 -15.95 6.07 -9.34
C PHE A 103 -14.87 5.48 -10.24
N GLY A 104 -13.66 5.21 -9.72
CA GLY A 104 -12.55 4.62 -10.50
C GLY A 104 -12.12 5.47 -11.69
N LEU A 105 -12.22 6.80 -11.58
CA LEU A 105 -11.86 7.75 -12.64
C LEU A 105 -10.41 8.23 -12.54
N GLY A 106 -9.69 7.81 -11.50
CA GLY A 106 -8.28 8.09 -11.29
C GLY A 106 -7.36 7.03 -11.88
N ASN A 107 -6.06 7.32 -11.84
CA ASN A 107 -5.03 6.32 -12.10
C ASN A 107 -4.63 5.66 -10.77
N THR A 108 -3.92 4.54 -10.86
CA THR A 108 -3.42 3.82 -9.68
C THR A 108 -1.96 4.16 -9.43
N ALA A 109 -1.57 4.20 -8.15
CA ALA A 109 -0.19 4.32 -7.74
C ALA A 109 0.16 3.26 -6.69
N ILE A 110 1.45 2.94 -6.63
CA ILE A 110 2.06 2.24 -5.52
C ILE A 110 2.84 3.24 -4.68
N HIS A 111 2.59 3.21 -3.38
CA HIS A 111 3.38 3.91 -2.37
C HIS A 111 4.37 2.94 -1.75
N ALA A 112 5.65 3.30 -1.72
CA ALA A 112 6.73 2.52 -1.16
C ALA A 112 7.41 3.33 -0.06
N THR A 113 7.56 2.76 1.14
CA THR A 113 8.14 3.48 2.28
C THR A 113 9.05 2.59 3.11
N TYR A 114 10.25 3.07 3.42
CA TYR A 114 11.25 2.26 4.14
C TYR A 114 11.28 2.50 5.64
N TYR A 115 11.53 1.43 6.39
CA TYR A 115 11.70 1.49 7.84
C TYR A 115 12.96 0.75 8.29
N LYS A 116 13.66 1.34 9.27
CA LYS A 116 14.81 0.70 9.93
C LYS A 116 14.38 -0.45 10.84
N SER A 117 13.28 -0.25 11.56
CA SER A 117 12.67 -1.21 12.49
C SER A 117 11.16 -1.04 12.52
N ILE A 118 10.43 -2.12 12.79
CA ILE A 118 8.97 -2.10 12.96
C ILE A 118 8.61 -2.40 14.41
N ARG A 119 7.62 -1.68 14.93
CA ARG A 119 7.05 -1.90 16.27
C ARG A 119 5.56 -2.17 16.15
N GLU A 120 5.12 -3.28 16.75
CA GLU A 120 3.71 -3.64 16.79
C GLU A 120 2.90 -2.65 17.63
N SER A 121 1.69 -2.34 17.18
CA SER A 121 0.77 -1.40 17.81
C SER A 121 -0.67 -1.66 17.36
N ALA A 122 -1.62 -0.83 17.79
CA ALA A 122 -3.00 -0.89 17.30
C ALA A 122 -3.09 -0.71 15.78
N SER A 123 -2.20 0.12 15.21
CA SER A 123 -2.13 0.44 13.78
C SER A 123 -1.01 -0.30 13.04
N CYS A 124 -0.32 -1.25 13.68
CA CYS A 124 0.70 -2.08 13.07
C CYS A 124 0.63 -3.51 13.62
N ARG A 125 0.09 -4.44 12.82
CA ARG A 125 -0.17 -5.81 13.25
C ARG A 125 0.77 -6.78 12.54
N ARG A 126 1.41 -7.67 13.31
CA ARG A 126 2.26 -8.73 12.78
C ARG A 126 1.41 -9.87 12.21
N LEU A 127 1.85 -10.42 11.08
CA LEU A 127 1.30 -11.63 10.48
C LEU A 127 2.44 -12.60 10.14
N MET A 128 2.18 -13.88 10.36
CA MET A 128 3.03 -14.97 9.89
C MET A 128 2.36 -15.63 8.68
N ILE A 129 3.09 -15.71 7.57
CA ILE A 129 2.64 -16.30 6.31
C ILE A 129 3.62 -17.36 5.81
N SER A 130 3.15 -18.24 4.93
CA SER A 130 4.02 -19.19 4.25
C SER A 130 4.86 -18.52 3.18
N ARG A 131 5.93 -19.19 2.76
CA ARG A 131 6.77 -18.75 1.65
C ARG A 131 5.99 -18.67 0.33
N GLU A 132 5.04 -19.59 0.10
CA GLU A 132 4.17 -19.59 -1.08
C GLU A 132 3.22 -18.38 -1.08
N GLN A 133 2.62 -18.07 0.07
CA GLN A 133 1.80 -16.86 0.25
C GLN A 133 2.62 -15.61 -0.07
N TYR A 134 3.85 -15.54 0.43
CA TYR A 134 4.75 -14.43 0.15
C TYR A 134 5.12 -14.32 -1.33
N ARG A 135 5.37 -15.44 -2.02
CA ARG A 135 5.64 -15.43 -3.47
C ARG A 135 4.46 -14.95 -4.29
N ARG A 136 3.23 -15.29 -3.90
CA ARG A 136 2.03 -14.73 -4.55
C ARG A 136 1.93 -13.23 -4.34
N LEU A 137 2.25 -12.74 -3.14
CA LEU A 137 2.31 -11.31 -2.84
C LEU A 137 3.38 -10.60 -3.68
N ILE A 138 4.59 -11.18 -3.79
CA ILE A 138 5.66 -10.68 -4.66
C ILE A 138 5.17 -10.53 -6.09
N ASN A 139 4.57 -11.59 -6.64
CA ASN A 139 4.08 -11.60 -8.01
C ASN A 139 2.98 -10.56 -8.23
N TYR A 140 2.07 -10.42 -7.26
CA TYR A 140 1.02 -9.42 -7.32
C TYR A 140 1.60 -8.00 -7.40
N ILE A 141 2.44 -7.62 -6.43
CA ILE A 141 3.06 -6.29 -6.39
C ILE A 141 3.89 -6.03 -7.65
N SER A 142 4.68 -7.02 -8.09
CA SER A 142 5.56 -6.87 -9.27
C SER A 142 4.79 -6.70 -10.58
N ASN A 143 3.62 -7.33 -10.69
CA ASN A 143 2.73 -7.21 -11.85
C ASN A 143 1.84 -5.96 -11.79
N SER A 144 1.65 -5.38 -10.61
CA SER A 144 0.93 -4.13 -10.44
C SER A 144 1.76 -2.91 -10.83
N LEU A 145 3.09 -3.01 -10.95
CA LEU A 145 3.94 -1.89 -11.35
C LEU A 145 3.84 -1.63 -12.86
N GLU A 146 3.60 -0.37 -13.25
CA GLU A 146 3.85 0.05 -14.62
C GLU A 146 5.36 0.17 -14.85
N ARG A 147 5.81 -0.35 -15.99
CA ARG A 147 7.23 -0.39 -16.34
C ARG A 147 7.53 0.51 -17.53
N ASP A 148 8.70 1.15 -17.50
CA ASP A 148 9.20 1.95 -18.62
C ASP A 148 9.75 1.07 -19.75
N SER A 149 10.23 1.71 -20.81
CA SER A 149 10.87 1.02 -21.95
C SER A 149 12.12 0.20 -21.60
N LEU A 150 12.71 0.42 -20.41
CA LEU A 150 13.86 -0.30 -19.88
C LEU A 150 13.46 -1.41 -18.89
N GLY A 151 12.16 -1.63 -18.68
CA GLY A 151 11.60 -2.62 -17.75
C GLY A 151 11.64 -2.19 -16.29
N GLN A 152 11.92 -0.91 -15.99
CA GLN A 152 12.02 -0.39 -14.63
C GLN A 152 10.67 0.15 -14.17
N ALA A 153 10.38 0.02 -12.87
CA ALA A 153 9.19 0.64 -12.29
C ALA A 153 9.19 2.16 -12.54
N GLN A 154 8.08 2.68 -13.06
CA GLN A 154 7.95 4.09 -13.39
C GLN A 154 7.80 4.94 -12.12
N HIS A 155 8.87 5.62 -11.72
CA HIS A 155 8.88 6.49 -10.54
C HIS A 155 8.09 7.80 -10.79
N ILE A 156 7.20 8.14 -9.87
CA ILE A 156 6.44 9.39 -9.85
C ILE A 156 7.23 10.42 -9.04
N VAL A 157 7.81 11.40 -9.72
CA VAL A 157 8.47 12.54 -9.06
C VAL A 157 7.39 13.46 -8.49
N THR A 158 7.38 13.61 -7.16
CA THR A 158 6.37 14.36 -6.43
C THR A 158 6.95 14.99 -5.16
N ASP A 159 6.35 16.09 -4.73
CA ASP A 159 6.61 16.71 -3.42
C ASP A 159 5.69 16.12 -2.32
N ALA A 160 4.72 15.28 -2.72
CA ALA A 160 3.84 14.57 -1.80
C ALA A 160 4.62 13.43 -1.14
N ASN A 161 5.34 13.71 -0.07
CA ASN A 161 6.05 12.70 0.71
C ASN A 161 5.58 12.75 2.17
N TYR A 162 5.25 11.60 2.74
CA TYR A 162 4.80 11.49 4.14
C TYR A 162 5.98 11.58 5.12
N GLY A 163 7.21 11.48 4.59
CA GLY A 163 8.50 11.59 5.23
C GLY A 163 9.63 11.38 4.20
N ASN A 164 10.86 11.25 4.67
CA ASN A 164 12.02 11.17 3.77
C ASN A 164 12.21 9.78 3.14
N SER A 165 11.44 8.79 3.57
CA SER A 165 11.58 7.37 3.19
C SER A 165 10.60 6.92 2.13
N ASP A 166 9.75 7.82 1.63
CA ASP A 166 8.69 7.53 0.69
C ASP A 166 9.15 7.68 -0.76
N ALA A 167 8.58 6.85 -1.63
CA ALA A 167 8.64 6.95 -3.07
C ALA A 167 7.31 6.45 -3.67
N PHE A 168 6.93 6.98 -4.83
CA PHE A 168 5.68 6.65 -5.50
C PHE A 168 5.93 6.13 -6.91
N TYR A 169 5.13 5.19 -7.38
CA TYR A 169 5.30 4.55 -8.68
C TYR A 169 3.97 4.43 -9.40
N GLU A 170 3.97 4.59 -10.72
CA GLU A 170 2.79 4.31 -11.55
C GLU A 170 2.45 2.82 -11.44
N ALA A 171 1.16 2.53 -11.37
CA ALA A 171 0.67 1.18 -11.17
C ALA A 171 -0.60 0.93 -11.98
N VAL A 172 -0.86 -0.35 -12.25
CA VAL A 172 -2.09 -0.82 -12.87
C VAL A 172 -3.07 -1.38 -11.85
N GLY A 173 -4.34 -1.30 -12.22
CA GLY A 173 -5.50 -1.87 -11.55
C GLY A 173 -6.58 -0.82 -11.35
N SER A 174 -7.58 -1.09 -10.52
CA SER A 174 -8.81 -0.29 -10.41
C SER A 174 -9.23 -0.05 -8.98
#